data_AF-A0A8B7J4J5-F1
#
_entry.id   AF-A0A8B7J4J5-F1
#
_cell.length_a   1.000
_cell.length_b   1.000
_cell.length_c   1.000
_cell.angle_alpha   90.00
_cell.angle_beta   90.00
_cell.angle_gamma   90.00
#
_symmetry.space_group_name_H-M   'P 1'
#
loop_
_entity.id
_entity.type
_entity.pdbx_description
1 polymer ?
#
loop_
_entity_poly.entity_id
_entity_poly.type
_entity_poly.pdbx_seq_one_letter_code
_entity_poly.pdbx_strand_id
1 'polypeptide(L)'
;MYDVKNHRTFLKRTKYDSLHLEDLFVGNKITIFSRHLSLVDYGDQYTARKLGSRKERTLALIKPDAAPKMGELIDIIINAGFTVTKAKMMALSRKEAIDFYVDHQSKPFYNELLQFVTSGPIVAMEILGDDAVSKWKTLLGPANSAVARTDAPDSIRANFGHDGLRNAAHGPDSVASAAQELELFFPSSGGHGPVNSAKFTNCTCCIIKPHAVNEGLTGKIIKAIISEGFQISALQMFNLERANVEEFYEIYKGVVTEYLEMVTELCSGPCIAMEIIQPEPPKAFRDFCGPSDPSSQHQCFCCLPLAVLHMLCSELPGMHLEAASCLCLILKCAGKLGIFGTSIAWNTSVLNFHTFLCMEEWLGEIARHLRPGTLRAVFGKNKIQNAVHCTDLPEDGLLEVSPSIAPETSLPANSCTHFCRCKRYSTFSRFWTTNSLHPHPK
;
A
#
# COMPACT_ATOMS: atom_id res chain seq x y z
N MET A 1 -23.59 19.48 7.30
CA MET A 1 -24.15 18.85 6.08
C MET A 1 -25.67 18.88 6.12
N TYR A 2 -26.30 19.28 5.01
CA TYR A 2 -27.75 19.36 4.87
C TYR A 2 -28.18 18.42 3.75
N ASP A 3 -29.16 17.56 4.03
CA ASP A 3 -29.75 16.65 3.05
C ASP A 3 -30.80 17.43 2.25
N VAL A 4 -30.45 17.78 1.02
CA VAL A 4 -31.29 18.59 0.12
C VAL A 4 -32.58 17.86 -0.23
N LYS A 5 -32.54 16.53 -0.42
CA LYS A 5 -33.71 15.74 -0.85
C LYS A 5 -34.77 15.67 0.25
N ASN A 6 -34.35 15.48 1.49
CA ASN A 6 -35.25 15.32 2.63
C ASN A 6 -35.40 16.59 3.48
N HIS A 7 -34.83 17.72 3.03
CA HIS A 7 -34.86 19.02 3.71
C HIS A 7 -34.47 18.97 5.19
N ARG A 8 -33.52 18.12 5.57
CA ARG A 8 -33.12 17.90 6.97
C ARG A 8 -31.63 18.14 7.20
N THR A 9 -31.29 18.64 8.38
CA THR A 9 -29.89 18.73 8.79
C THR A 9 -29.36 17.33 9.10
N PHE A 10 -28.39 16.88 8.34
CA PHE A 10 -27.76 15.57 8.53
C PHE A 10 -26.62 15.62 9.54
N LEU A 11 -25.77 16.66 9.45
CA LEU A 11 -24.64 16.87 10.34
C LEU A 11 -24.59 18.35 10.74
N LYS A 12 -24.61 18.62 12.04
CA LYS A 12 -24.45 19.97 12.59
C LYS A 12 -23.00 20.45 12.37
N ARG A 13 -22.76 21.75 12.60
CA ARG A 13 -21.42 22.34 12.46
C ARG A 13 -20.50 21.75 13.53
N THR A 14 -19.54 20.95 13.10
CA THR A 14 -18.56 20.28 13.96
C THR A 14 -17.19 20.44 13.33
N LYS A 15 -16.14 20.58 14.16
CA LYS A 15 -14.76 20.58 13.69
C LYS A 15 -14.38 19.16 13.25
N TYR A 16 -13.74 19.03 12.10
CA TYR A 16 -13.27 17.76 11.59
C TYR A 16 -11.83 17.96 11.12
N ASP A 17 -10.88 17.47 11.92
CA ASP A 17 -9.47 17.83 11.79
C ASP A 17 -8.75 17.07 10.67
N SER A 18 -9.34 15.98 10.17
CA SER A 18 -8.76 15.10 9.15
C SER A 18 -9.15 15.44 7.71
N LEU A 19 -9.83 16.56 7.47
CA LEU A 19 -10.23 16.98 6.12
C LEU A 19 -9.59 18.33 5.79
N HIS A 20 -8.84 18.37 4.70
CA HIS A 20 -8.16 19.58 4.23
C HIS A 20 -8.93 20.23 3.09
N LEU A 21 -8.71 21.54 2.85
CA LEU A 21 -9.37 22.27 1.76
C LEU A 21 -9.01 21.67 0.38
N GLU A 22 -7.82 21.10 0.26
CA GLU A 22 -7.35 20.43 -0.94
C GLU A 22 -8.14 19.16 -1.28
N ASP A 23 -8.83 18.56 -0.32
CA ASP A 23 -9.68 17.38 -0.55
C ASP A 23 -11.04 17.75 -1.16
N LEU A 24 -11.40 19.04 -1.15
CA LEU A 24 -12.73 19.53 -1.53
C LEU A 24 -12.83 19.90 -3.02
N PHE A 25 -12.55 18.95 -3.91
CA PHE A 25 -12.68 19.12 -5.35
C PHE A 25 -13.67 18.12 -5.98
N VAL A 26 -14.27 18.52 -7.09
CA VAL A 26 -15.24 17.68 -7.83
C VAL A 26 -14.61 16.37 -8.28
N GLY A 27 -15.32 15.28 -8.03
CA GLY A 27 -14.90 13.90 -8.30
C GLY A 27 -14.17 13.22 -7.14
N ASN A 28 -13.73 13.94 -6.09
CA ASN A 28 -13.09 13.32 -4.94
C ASN A 28 -14.09 12.49 -4.12
N LYS A 29 -13.59 11.46 -3.42
CA LYS A 29 -14.34 10.72 -2.40
C LYS A 29 -13.73 11.00 -1.03
N ILE A 30 -14.51 11.61 -0.14
CA ILE A 30 -14.07 11.97 1.22
C ILE A 30 -14.82 11.14 2.25
N THR A 31 -14.16 10.83 3.37
CA THR A 31 -14.77 10.12 4.49
C THR A 31 -15.04 11.08 5.63
N ILE A 32 -16.32 11.25 5.98
CA ILE A 32 -16.76 12.07 7.11
C ILE A 32 -17.54 11.18 8.08
N PHE A 33 -17.03 11.01 9.32
CA PHE A 33 -17.66 10.20 10.37
C PHE A 33 -18.14 8.81 9.87
N SER A 34 -17.23 8.07 9.24
CA SER A 34 -17.48 6.72 8.70
C SER A 34 -18.44 6.64 7.51
N ARG A 35 -18.72 7.75 6.83
CA ARG A 35 -19.45 7.77 5.56
C ARG A 35 -18.57 8.25 4.42
N HIS A 36 -18.54 7.48 3.34
CA HIS A 36 -17.89 7.86 2.10
C HIS A 36 -18.84 8.73 1.26
N LEU A 37 -18.38 9.92 0.90
CA LEU A 37 -19.14 10.92 0.16
C LEU A 37 -18.38 11.27 -1.12
N SER A 38 -19.03 11.14 -2.26
CA SER A 38 -18.50 11.62 -3.54
C SER A 38 -18.88 13.08 -3.73
N LEU A 39 -17.89 13.94 -3.99
CA LEU A 39 -18.11 15.35 -4.34
C LEU A 39 -18.51 15.43 -5.81
N VAL A 40 -19.77 15.80 -6.10
CA VAL A 40 -20.32 15.75 -7.46
C VAL A 40 -20.20 17.08 -8.19
N ASP A 41 -20.52 18.19 -7.51
CA ASP A 41 -20.43 19.54 -8.07
C ASP A 41 -20.39 20.57 -6.93
N TYR A 42 -20.03 21.81 -7.26
CA TYR A 42 -20.11 22.94 -6.33
C TYR A 42 -21.54 23.49 -6.31
N GLY A 43 -22.05 23.79 -5.12
CA GLY A 43 -23.42 24.32 -4.95
C GLY A 43 -23.60 25.77 -5.37
N ASP A 44 -22.51 26.53 -5.56
CA ASP A 44 -22.54 27.94 -5.93
C ASP A 44 -21.29 28.37 -6.71
N GLN A 45 -21.41 29.46 -7.46
CA GLN A 45 -20.36 29.94 -8.36
C GLN A 45 -19.17 30.56 -7.62
N TYR A 46 -19.35 31.07 -6.41
CA TYR A 46 -18.24 31.59 -5.61
C TYR A 46 -17.33 30.44 -5.16
N THR A 47 -17.93 29.39 -4.61
CA THR A 47 -17.24 28.15 -4.25
C THR A 47 -16.61 27.51 -5.48
N ALA A 48 -17.31 27.48 -6.63
CA ALA A 48 -16.73 26.98 -7.87
C ALA A 48 -15.52 27.82 -8.35
N ARG A 49 -15.46 29.12 -8.10
CA ARG A 49 -14.27 29.93 -8.49
C ARG A 49 -13.13 29.82 -7.47
N LYS A 50 -13.48 29.64 -6.19
CA LYS A 50 -12.51 29.63 -5.09
C LYS A 50 -11.93 28.24 -4.83
N LEU A 51 -12.78 27.21 -4.93
CA LEU A 51 -12.46 25.80 -4.75
C LEU A 51 -12.48 25.02 -6.04
N GLY A 52 -12.98 25.58 -7.16
CA GLY A 52 -12.83 24.96 -8.49
C GLY A 52 -11.36 24.89 -8.84
N SER A 53 -10.73 23.90 -8.28
CA SER A 53 -9.35 23.57 -8.52
C SER A 53 -9.23 23.20 -9.98
N ARG A 54 -8.12 23.55 -10.61
CA ARG A 54 -7.71 22.97 -11.89
C ARG A 54 -7.22 21.54 -11.71
N LYS A 55 -7.79 20.81 -10.74
CA LYS A 55 -7.44 19.42 -10.49
C LYS A 55 -7.93 18.61 -11.66
N GLU A 56 -6.97 18.19 -12.46
CA GLU A 56 -7.17 17.30 -13.58
C GLU A 56 -6.74 15.90 -13.15
N ARG A 57 -7.38 14.91 -13.75
CA ARG A 57 -6.89 13.53 -13.70
C ARG A 57 -6.13 13.26 -14.98
N THR A 58 -4.97 12.63 -14.85
CA THR A 58 -4.22 12.17 -16.00
C THR A 58 -3.70 10.76 -15.77
N LEU A 59 -3.42 10.06 -16.85
CA LEU A 59 -2.77 8.75 -16.80
C LEU A 59 -1.25 8.95 -16.66
N ALA A 60 -0.68 8.36 -15.62
CA ALA A 60 0.75 8.11 -15.53
C ALA A 60 0.99 6.62 -15.77
N LEU A 61 1.70 6.29 -16.84
CA LEU A 61 2.00 4.92 -17.22
C LEU A 61 3.51 4.68 -17.12
N ILE A 62 3.91 3.70 -16.34
CA ILE A 62 5.29 3.19 -16.30
C ILE A 62 5.39 2.01 -17.27
N LYS A 63 6.31 2.11 -18.22
CA LYS A 63 6.56 1.10 -19.27
C LYS A 63 7.39 -0.07 -18.73
N PRO A 64 7.46 -1.20 -19.46
CA PRO A 64 8.11 -2.41 -18.95
C PRO A 64 9.61 -2.26 -18.62
N ASP A 65 10.31 -1.37 -19.33
CA ASP A 65 11.73 -1.05 -19.10
C ASP A 65 11.97 -0.41 -17.72
N ALA A 66 11.03 0.42 -17.26
CA ALA A 66 11.15 1.11 -15.98
C ALA A 66 10.31 0.50 -14.85
N ALA A 67 9.58 -0.59 -15.09
CA ALA A 67 8.85 -1.31 -14.05
C ALA A 67 9.73 -1.73 -12.85
N PRO A 68 10.98 -2.23 -13.02
CA PRO A 68 11.88 -2.49 -11.90
C PRO A 68 12.28 -1.24 -11.10
N LYS A 69 12.04 -0.04 -11.63
CA LYS A 69 12.30 1.25 -11.01
C LYS A 69 11.02 1.96 -10.57
N MET A 70 9.88 1.24 -10.52
CA MET A 70 8.57 1.84 -10.22
C MET A 70 8.53 2.56 -8.86
N GLY A 71 9.24 2.08 -7.83
CA GLY A 71 9.27 2.74 -6.53
C GLY A 71 9.88 4.14 -6.60
N GLU A 72 10.96 4.32 -7.37
CA GLU A 72 11.60 5.62 -7.58
C GLU A 72 10.69 6.57 -8.37
N LEU A 73 10.01 6.06 -9.41
CA LEU A 73 9.08 6.85 -10.21
C LEU A 73 7.83 7.28 -9.44
N ILE A 74 7.28 6.40 -8.61
CA ILE A 74 6.14 6.73 -7.74
C ILE A 74 6.54 7.79 -6.72
N ASP A 75 7.75 7.70 -6.15
CA ASP A 75 8.28 8.73 -5.24
C ASP A 75 8.41 10.08 -5.96
N ILE A 76 8.90 10.11 -7.20
CA ILE A 76 8.96 11.34 -8.02
C ILE A 76 7.56 11.93 -8.24
N ILE A 77 6.57 11.10 -8.57
CA ILE A 77 5.18 11.54 -8.77
C ILE A 77 4.62 12.17 -7.49
N ILE A 78 4.79 11.51 -6.35
CA ILE A 78 4.32 11.98 -5.04
C ILE A 78 5.04 13.27 -4.65
N ASN A 79 6.37 13.32 -4.77
CA ASN A 79 7.18 14.50 -4.43
C ASN A 79 6.90 15.70 -5.35
N ALA A 80 6.44 15.45 -6.57
CA ALA A 80 5.96 16.51 -7.46
C ALA A 80 4.58 17.06 -7.04
N GLY A 81 3.97 16.54 -5.99
CA GLY A 81 2.68 17.01 -5.46
C GLY A 81 1.47 16.43 -6.20
N PHE A 82 1.60 15.26 -6.81
CA PHE A 82 0.46 14.51 -7.32
C PHE A 82 -0.10 13.57 -6.27
N THR A 83 -1.42 13.42 -6.25
CA THR A 83 -2.12 12.37 -5.51
C THR A 83 -2.38 11.20 -6.44
N VAL A 84 -1.93 10.00 -6.09
CA VAL A 84 -2.26 8.77 -6.82
C VAL A 84 -3.64 8.29 -6.35
N THR A 85 -4.63 8.29 -7.23
CA THR A 85 -6.03 7.91 -6.90
C THR A 85 -6.36 6.48 -7.29
N LYS A 86 -5.68 5.94 -8.31
CA LYS A 86 -5.73 4.54 -8.71
C LYS A 86 -4.35 4.09 -9.16
N ALA A 87 -4.01 2.83 -8.91
CA ALA A 87 -2.80 2.20 -9.41
C ALA A 87 -3.07 0.73 -9.72
N LYS A 88 -2.54 0.22 -10.83
CA LYS A 88 -2.65 -1.19 -11.20
C LYS A 88 -1.46 -1.62 -12.06
N MET A 89 -0.86 -2.75 -11.71
CA MET A 89 0.12 -3.45 -12.53
C MET A 89 -0.58 -4.47 -13.41
N MET A 90 -0.24 -4.51 -14.69
CA MET A 90 -0.96 -5.29 -15.69
C MET A 90 -0.05 -5.73 -16.82
N ALA A 91 -0.41 -6.82 -17.48
CA ALA A 91 0.22 -7.27 -18.71
C ALA A 91 -0.75 -7.04 -19.87
N LEU A 92 -0.39 -6.15 -20.80
CA LEU A 92 -1.25 -5.85 -21.94
C LEU A 92 -1.24 -6.98 -22.95
N SER A 93 -2.43 -7.41 -23.36
CA SER A 93 -2.59 -8.18 -24.58
C SER A 93 -2.28 -7.32 -25.81
N ARG A 94 -1.97 -7.97 -26.93
CA ARG A 94 -1.75 -7.27 -28.19
C ARG A 94 -2.95 -6.42 -28.63
N LYS A 95 -4.18 -6.89 -28.35
CA LYS A 95 -5.39 -6.16 -28.68
C LYS A 95 -5.50 -4.88 -27.86
N GLU A 96 -5.34 -4.97 -26.53
CA GLU A 96 -5.39 -3.80 -25.65
C GLU A 96 -4.28 -2.79 -25.98
N ALA A 97 -3.09 -3.26 -26.36
CA ALA A 97 -2.01 -2.38 -26.81
C ALA A 97 -2.34 -1.66 -28.13
N ILE A 98 -3.04 -2.31 -29.07
CA ILE A 98 -3.52 -1.70 -30.31
C ILE A 98 -4.57 -0.63 -30.00
N ASP A 99 -5.54 -0.95 -29.15
CA ASP A 99 -6.59 -0.01 -28.75
C ASP A 99 -5.99 1.21 -28.04
N PHE A 100 -4.96 1.01 -27.22
CA PHE A 100 -4.26 2.09 -26.51
C PHE A 100 -3.44 3.00 -27.42
N TYR A 101 -2.74 2.45 -28.42
CA TYR A 101 -1.87 3.23 -29.31
C TYR A 101 -2.48 3.51 -30.70
N VAL A 102 -3.81 3.52 -30.80
CA VAL A 102 -4.52 3.68 -32.09
C VAL A 102 -4.06 4.90 -32.89
N ASP A 103 -3.79 6.03 -32.23
CA ASP A 103 -3.32 7.28 -32.86
C ASP A 103 -1.93 7.15 -33.52
N HIS A 104 -1.17 6.11 -33.14
CA HIS A 104 0.18 5.84 -33.65
C HIS A 104 0.19 4.80 -34.79
N GLN A 105 -0.96 4.29 -35.23
CA GLN A 105 -1.04 3.19 -36.20
C GLN A 105 -0.32 3.49 -37.53
N SER A 106 -0.26 4.76 -37.94
CA SER A 106 0.41 5.20 -39.18
C SER A 106 1.93 5.38 -39.04
N LYS A 107 2.48 5.26 -37.83
CA LYS A 107 3.90 5.51 -37.56
C LYS A 107 4.75 4.27 -37.91
N PRO A 108 5.95 4.45 -38.50
CA PRO A 108 6.80 3.33 -38.92
C PRO A 108 7.26 2.45 -37.76
N PHE A 109 7.35 3.01 -36.54
CA PHE A 109 7.76 2.30 -35.32
C PHE A 109 6.61 1.61 -34.56
N TYR A 110 5.37 1.67 -35.08
CA TYR A 110 4.18 1.21 -34.37
C TYR A 110 4.24 -0.26 -33.95
N ASN A 111 4.68 -1.15 -34.85
CA ASN A 111 4.75 -2.58 -34.55
C ASN A 111 5.80 -2.90 -33.47
N GLU A 112 6.94 -2.21 -33.49
CA GLU A 112 7.98 -2.35 -32.47
C GLU A 112 7.50 -1.83 -31.12
N LEU A 113 6.76 -0.71 -31.12
CA LEU A 113 6.12 -0.17 -29.91
C LEU A 113 5.16 -1.19 -29.29
N LEU A 114 4.27 -1.78 -30.10
CA LEU A 114 3.33 -2.81 -29.63
C LEU A 114 4.06 -4.05 -29.08
N GLN A 115 5.10 -4.52 -29.77
CA GLN A 115 5.91 -5.65 -29.29
C GLN A 115 6.57 -5.33 -27.94
N PHE A 116 7.08 -4.12 -27.79
CA PHE A 116 7.72 -3.69 -26.56
C PHE A 116 6.74 -3.55 -25.39
N VAL A 117 5.61 -2.87 -25.56
CA VAL A 117 4.67 -2.66 -24.45
C VAL A 117 3.96 -3.94 -24.00
N THR A 118 3.93 -4.96 -24.87
CA THR A 118 3.41 -6.30 -24.55
C THR A 118 4.49 -7.27 -24.05
N SER A 119 5.77 -6.86 -23.99
CA SER A 119 6.87 -7.75 -23.60
C SER A 119 6.99 -7.98 -22.09
N GLY A 120 6.27 -7.20 -21.28
CA GLY A 120 6.34 -7.28 -19.82
C GLY A 120 5.22 -6.46 -19.16
N PRO A 121 5.19 -6.48 -17.82
CA PRO A 121 4.17 -5.75 -17.08
C PRO A 121 4.41 -4.24 -17.15
N ILE A 122 3.31 -3.50 -17.17
CA ILE A 122 3.26 -2.04 -17.04
C ILE A 122 2.58 -1.67 -15.72
N VAL A 123 2.82 -0.46 -15.23
CA VAL A 123 2.10 0.09 -14.07
C VAL A 123 1.32 1.31 -14.55
N ALA A 124 -0.01 1.20 -14.56
CA ALA A 124 -0.90 2.32 -14.86
C ALA A 124 -1.33 2.99 -13.55
N MET A 125 -1.37 4.32 -13.53
CA MET A 125 -1.83 5.11 -12.39
C MET A 125 -2.73 6.25 -12.86
N GLU A 126 -3.84 6.44 -12.16
CA GLU A 126 -4.60 7.69 -12.23
C GLU A 126 -3.97 8.65 -11.22
N ILE A 127 -3.40 9.74 -11.72
CA ILE A 127 -2.81 10.78 -10.88
C ILE A 127 -3.65 12.06 -10.97
N LEU A 128 -3.75 12.74 -9.84
CA LEU A 128 -4.53 13.94 -9.65
C LEU A 128 -3.63 15.07 -9.18
N GLY A 129 -3.79 16.25 -9.76
CA GLY A 129 -3.11 17.46 -9.35
C GLY A 129 -3.58 18.67 -10.13
N ASP A 130 -3.16 19.86 -9.73
CA ASP A 130 -3.45 21.07 -10.50
C ASP A 130 -2.73 21.05 -11.84
N ASP A 131 -3.46 21.31 -12.93
CA ASP A 131 -2.97 21.29 -14.31
C ASP A 131 -2.21 19.97 -14.62
N ALA A 132 -2.76 18.85 -14.14
CA ALA A 132 -2.05 17.57 -14.02
C ALA A 132 -1.47 17.06 -15.34
N VAL A 133 -2.20 17.23 -16.45
CA VAL A 133 -1.73 16.77 -17.77
C VAL A 133 -0.45 17.50 -18.17
N SER A 134 -0.47 18.83 -18.06
CA SER A 134 0.68 19.67 -18.43
C SER A 134 1.87 19.46 -17.50
N LYS A 135 1.61 19.40 -16.19
CA LYS A 135 2.62 19.18 -15.17
C LYS A 135 3.29 17.79 -15.33
N TRP A 136 2.50 16.75 -15.60
CA TRP A 136 3.02 15.40 -15.85
C TRP A 136 3.88 15.36 -17.11
N LYS A 137 3.42 15.99 -18.20
CA LYS A 137 4.18 16.08 -19.46
C LYS A 137 5.52 16.80 -19.28
N THR A 138 5.56 17.84 -18.44
CA THR A 138 6.78 18.56 -18.08
C THR A 138 7.77 17.66 -17.34
N LEU A 139 7.30 16.88 -16.35
CA LEU A 139 8.15 15.93 -15.62
C LEU A 139 8.68 14.78 -16.49
N LEU A 140 7.87 14.32 -17.45
CA LEU A 140 8.31 13.32 -18.42
C LEU A 140 9.47 13.85 -19.27
N GLY A 141 9.36 15.08 -19.76
CA GLY A 141 10.28 15.67 -20.72
C GLY A 141 10.10 15.10 -22.15
N PRO A 142 11.00 15.46 -23.08
CA PRO A 142 10.92 15.05 -24.48
C PRO A 142 10.78 13.54 -24.67
N ALA A 143 10.00 13.11 -25.67
CA ALA A 143 9.70 11.68 -25.91
C ALA A 143 10.94 10.84 -26.24
N ASN A 144 11.94 11.44 -26.89
CA ASN A 144 13.23 10.80 -27.13
C ASN A 144 14.17 11.07 -25.95
N SER A 145 14.57 10.00 -25.24
CA SER A 145 15.45 10.10 -24.08
C SER A 145 16.80 10.75 -24.34
N ALA A 146 17.36 10.65 -25.56
CA ALA A 146 18.60 11.34 -25.90
C ALA A 146 18.43 12.87 -25.96
N VAL A 147 17.28 13.32 -26.47
CA VAL A 147 16.90 14.75 -26.47
C VAL A 147 16.58 15.19 -25.05
N ALA A 148 15.84 14.38 -24.28
CA ALA A 148 15.51 14.68 -22.90
C ALA A 148 16.76 14.90 -22.04
N ARG A 149 17.80 14.08 -22.20
CA ARG A 149 19.09 14.26 -21.49
C ARG A 149 19.77 15.60 -21.77
N THR A 150 19.47 16.24 -22.89
CA THR A 150 20.05 17.54 -23.26
C THR A 150 19.13 18.69 -22.85
N ASP A 151 17.85 18.60 -23.18
CA ASP A 151 16.89 19.71 -23.03
C ASP A 151 16.25 19.78 -21.64
N ALA A 152 16.13 18.63 -20.95
CA ALA A 152 15.49 18.50 -19.65
C ALA A 152 16.17 17.38 -18.83
N PRO A 153 17.43 17.56 -18.38
CA PRO A 153 18.24 16.50 -17.78
C PRO A 153 17.63 15.88 -16.51
N ASP A 154 16.82 16.65 -15.78
CA ASP A 154 16.14 16.19 -14.56
C ASP A 154 14.83 15.44 -14.86
N SER A 155 14.43 15.28 -16.13
CA SER A 155 13.18 14.64 -16.50
C SER A 155 13.22 13.12 -16.31
N ILE A 156 12.04 12.51 -16.18
CA ILE A 156 11.91 11.05 -16.05
C ILE A 156 12.52 10.34 -17.26
N ARG A 157 12.26 10.83 -18.48
CA ARG A 157 12.77 10.21 -19.71
C ARG A 157 14.27 10.36 -19.86
N ALA A 158 14.87 11.41 -19.30
CA ALA A 158 16.31 11.61 -19.27
C ALA A 158 17.00 10.59 -18.33
N ASN A 159 16.44 10.41 -17.13
CA ASN A 159 17.03 9.61 -16.06
C ASN A 159 16.76 8.10 -16.18
N PHE A 160 15.58 7.71 -16.67
CA PHE A 160 15.15 6.31 -16.69
C PHE A 160 15.00 5.73 -18.10
N GLY A 161 14.96 6.59 -19.13
CA GLY A 161 14.73 6.16 -20.51
C GLY A 161 16.02 5.87 -21.28
N HIS A 162 15.95 4.90 -22.17
CA HIS A 162 17.06 4.45 -23.02
C HIS A 162 17.02 5.10 -24.41
N ASP A 163 15.89 4.98 -25.10
CA ASP A 163 15.70 5.39 -26.50
C ASP A 163 14.29 5.98 -26.73
N GLY A 164 13.90 6.21 -27.99
CA GLY A 164 12.59 6.80 -28.31
C GLY A 164 11.38 5.89 -28.02
N LEU A 165 11.56 4.57 -28.03
CA LEU A 165 10.53 3.57 -27.71
C LEU A 165 10.53 3.22 -26.22
N ARG A 166 11.73 2.91 -25.71
CA ARG A 166 12.04 2.59 -24.30
C ARG A 166 12.37 3.86 -23.54
N ASN A 167 11.35 4.69 -23.34
CA ASN A 167 11.48 5.98 -22.67
C ASN A 167 10.88 5.97 -21.26
N ALA A 168 10.84 4.82 -20.58
CA ALA A 168 10.39 4.63 -19.20
C ALA A 168 8.90 4.91 -18.88
N ALA A 169 8.31 5.99 -19.40
CA ALA A 169 6.99 6.42 -19.00
C ALA A 169 6.20 7.15 -20.12
N HIS A 170 4.88 7.02 -20.03
CA HIS A 170 3.91 7.64 -20.93
C HIS A 170 2.93 8.54 -20.16
N GLY A 171 2.46 9.57 -20.86
CA GLY A 171 1.49 10.53 -20.38
C GLY A 171 0.66 11.05 -21.56
N PRO A 172 -0.65 11.27 -21.37
CA PRO A 172 -1.54 11.81 -22.39
C PRO A 172 -1.12 13.20 -22.88
N ASP A 173 -1.43 13.52 -24.14
CA ASP A 173 -1.11 14.83 -24.73
C ASP A 173 -2.13 15.93 -24.40
N SER A 174 -3.34 15.58 -23.97
CA SER A 174 -4.44 16.50 -23.66
C SER A 174 -5.35 15.94 -22.57
N VAL A 175 -6.20 16.80 -21.98
CA VAL A 175 -7.23 16.37 -21.03
C VAL A 175 -8.23 15.38 -21.65
N ALA A 176 -8.55 15.55 -22.94
CA ALA A 176 -9.44 14.65 -23.66
C ALA A 176 -8.82 13.26 -23.85
N SER A 177 -7.56 13.18 -24.27
CA SER A 177 -6.85 11.90 -24.38
C SER A 177 -6.64 11.26 -22.99
N ALA A 178 -6.36 12.07 -21.97
CA ALA A 178 -6.26 11.58 -20.59
C ALA A 178 -7.55 10.88 -20.12
N ALA A 179 -8.71 11.47 -20.39
CA ALA A 179 -9.99 10.85 -20.04
C ALA A 179 -10.24 9.52 -20.78
N GLN A 180 -9.90 9.46 -22.07
CA GLN A 180 -10.05 8.24 -22.88
C GLN A 180 -9.10 7.13 -22.42
N GLU A 181 -7.83 7.46 -22.22
CA GLU A 181 -6.82 6.52 -21.74
C GLU A 181 -7.15 6.02 -20.32
N LEU A 182 -7.61 6.90 -19.43
CA LEU A 182 -8.04 6.49 -18.10
C LEU A 182 -9.25 5.55 -18.13
N GLU A 183 -10.23 5.76 -19.01
CA GLU A 183 -11.38 4.86 -19.14
C GLU A 183 -10.97 3.49 -19.70
N LEU A 184 -9.94 3.43 -20.55
CA LEU A 184 -9.39 2.16 -21.04
C LEU A 184 -8.77 1.33 -19.89
N PHE A 185 -8.00 1.97 -19.00
CA PHE A 185 -7.29 1.28 -17.92
C PHE A 185 -8.13 1.07 -16.66
N PHE A 186 -9.00 2.04 -16.34
CA PHE A 186 -9.79 2.10 -15.11
C PHE A 186 -11.27 2.40 -15.42
N PRO A 187 -11.97 1.50 -16.15
CA PRO A 187 -13.32 1.73 -16.62
C PRO A 187 -14.30 2.02 -15.48
N SER A 188 -15.14 3.03 -15.67
CA SER A 188 -16.06 3.53 -14.65
C SER A 188 -17.34 2.70 -14.54
N SER A 189 -17.69 1.94 -15.60
CA SER A 189 -19.02 1.35 -15.80
C SER A 189 -19.05 -0.19 -15.70
N GLY A 190 -18.15 -0.80 -14.92
CA GLY A 190 -18.10 -2.26 -14.78
C GLY A 190 -17.54 -3.00 -16.00
N GLY A 191 -16.89 -2.27 -16.92
CA GLY A 191 -16.12 -2.87 -18.00
C GLY A 191 -14.88 -3.61 -17.47
N HIS A 192 -14.38 -4.58 -18.23
CA HIS A 192 -13.12 -5.25 -17.91
C HIS A 192 -11.97 -4.48 -18.54
N GLY A 193 -11.27 -3.67 -17.74
CA GLY A 193 -9.96 -3.13 -18.12
C GLY A 193 -8.89 -4.24 -18.15
N PRO A 194 -7.64 -3.91 -18.52
CA PRO A 194 -6.60 -4.92 -18.67
C PRO A 194 -6.38 -5.73 -17.38
N VAL A 195 -6.09 -7.01 -17.56
CA VAL A 195 -5.98 -7.99 -16.48
C VAL A 195 -4.73 -7.72 -15.64
N ASN A 196 -4.87 -7.93 -14.32
CA ASN A 196 -3.75 -7.81 -13.40
C ASN A 196 -2.66 -8.86 -13.71
N SER A 197 -1.38 -8.52 -13.56
CA SER A 197 -0.25 -9.41 -13.88
C SER A 197 0.07 -10.46 -12.80
N ALA A 198 -0.86 -10.68 -11.86
CA ALA A 198 -0.71 -11.64 -10.77
C ALA A 198 -0.51 -13.08 -11.28
N LYS A 199 0.40 -13.82 -10.64
CA LYS A 199 0.78 -15.19 -11.03
C LYS A 199 0.21 -16.26 -10.11
N PHE A 200 -0.16 -15.93 -8.89
CA PHE A 200 -0.71 -16.81 -7.85
C PHE A 200 0.12 -18.10 -7.66
N THR A 201 1.44 -17.98 -7.69
CA THR A 201 2.38 -19.11 -7.57
C THR A 201 3.57 -18.71 -6.71
N ASN A 202 3.81 -19.45 -5.62
CA ASN A 202 4.87 -19.15 -4.65
C ASN A 202 4.94 -17.65 -4.35
N CYS A 203 3.84 -17.12 -3.81
CA CYS A 203 3.71 -15.70 -3.54
C CYS A 203 3.27 -15.41 -2.09
N THR A 204 3.46 -14.17 -1.67
CA THR A 204 2.93 -13.61 -0.43
C THR A 204 2.20 -12.30 -0.72
N CYS A 205 1.20 -11.97 0.08
CA CYS A 205 0.51 -10.69 0.03
C CYS A 205 1.27 -9.66 0.87
N CYS A 206 1.47 -8.48 0.32
CA CYS A 206 1.92 -7.31 1.07
C CYS A 206 0.92 -6.17 0.86
N ILE A 207 0.41 -5.58 1.93
CA ILE A 207 -0.48 -4.42 1.89
C ILE A 207 0.23 -3.22 2.51
N ILE A 208 0.44 -2.17 1.72
CA ILE A 208 0.82 -0.85 2.23
C ILE A 208 -0.44 -0.20 2.79
N LYS A 209 -0.43 0.07 4.10
CA LYS A 209 -1.58 0.59 4.85
C LYS A 209 -1.89 2.05 4.52
N PRO A 210 -3.14 2.51 4.78
CA PRO A 210 -3.56 3.86 4.44
C PRO A 210 -2.70 4.99 4.99
N HIS A 211 -2.25 4.95 6.26
CA HIS A 211 -1.34 6.01 6.76
C HIS A 211 -0.06 6.15 5.91
N ALA A 212 0.56 5.03 5.51
CA ALA A 212 1.79 5.05 4.72
C ALA A 212 1.54 5.56 3.30
N VAL A 213 0.38 5.25 2.71
CA VAL A 213 -0.03 5.81 1.41
C VAL A 213 -0.26 7.32 1.53
N ASN A 214 -1.01 7.76 2.55
CA ASN A 214 -1.36 9.16 2.77
C ASN A 214 -0.12 10.03 3.09
N GLU A 215 0.89 9.47 3.73
CA GLU A 215 2.17 10.14 4.03
C GLU A 215 3.13 10.16 2.84
N GLY A 216 2.75 9.57 1.71
CA GLY A 216 3.59 9.52 0.52
C GLY A 216 4.78 8.54 0.63
N LEU A 217 4.72 7.56 1.54
CA LEU A 217 5.81 6.60 1.76
C LEU A 217 5.79 5.43 0.75
N THR A 218 4.75 5.33 -0.07
CA THR A 218 4.55 4.25 -1.06
C THR A 218 5.79 4.01 -1.93
N GLY A 219 6.35 5.06 -2.55
CA GLY A 219 7.49 4.93 -3.44
C GLY A 219 8.73 4.37 -2.72
N LYS A 220 8.98 4.85 -1.49
CA LYS A 220 10.09 4.41 -0.64
C LYS A 220 9.94 2.95 -0.20
N ILE A 221 8.74 2.54 0.18
CA ILE A 221 8.46 1.15 0.59
C ILE A 221 8.67 0.20 -0.60
N ILE A 222 8.10 0.52 -1.77
CA ILE A 222 8.27 -0.29 -2.99
C ILE A 222 9.73 -0.35 -3.41
N LYS A 223 10.44 0.78 -3.34
CA LYS A 223 11.88 0.84 -3.62
C LYS A 223 12.66 -0.08 -2.68
N ALA A 224 12.36 -0.08 -1.38
CA ALA A 224 13.02 -0.94 -0.39
C ALA A 224 12.78 -2.43 -0.67
N ILE A 225 11.54 -2.81 -1.02
CA ILE A 225 11.19 -4.19 -1.40
C ILE A 225 12.00 -4.64 -2.61
N ILE A 226 12.04 -3.83 -3.68
CA ILE A 226 12.76 -4.17 -4.90
C ILE A 226 14.28 -4.20 -4.65
N SER A 227 14.83 -3.28 -3.85
CA SER A 227 16.26 -3.23 -3.56
C SER A 227 16.78 -4.42 -2.75
N GLU A 228 15.91 -5.03 -1.93
CA GLU A 228 16.22 -6.26 -1.19
C GLU A 228 16.18 -7.51 -2.10
N GLY A 229 15.71 -7.36 -3.35
CA GLY A 229 15.68 -8.43 -4.35
C GLY A 229 14.34 -9.17 -4.46
N PHE A 230 13.30 -8.72 -3.75
CA PHE A 230 11.95 -9.25 -3.91
C PHE A 230 11.35 -8.82 -5.26
N GLN A 231 10.67 -9.75 -5.93
CA GLN A 231 9.99 -9.46 -7.19
C GLN A 231 8.51 -9.15 -6.94
N ILE A 232 8.06 -7.98 -7.38
CA ILE A 232 6.65 -7.61 -7.39
C ILE A 232 6.05 -8.04 -8.73
N SER A 233 5.14 -9.01 -8.70
CA SER A 233 4.46 -9.51 -9.90
C SER A 233 3.13 -8.81 -10.16
N ALA A 234 2.50 -8.30 -9.12
CA ALA A 234 1.26 -7.54 -9.22
C ALA A 234 1.19 -6.45 -8.16
N LEU A 235 0.47 -5.38 -8.49
CA LEU A 235 0.20 -4.26 -7.60
C LEU A 235 -1.19 -3.72 -7.93
N GLN A 236 -1.98 -3.40 -6.91
CA GLN A 236 -3.26 -2.73 -7.08
C GLN A 236 -3.60 -1.84 -5.89
N MET A 237 -4.07 -0.63 -6.17
CA MET A 237 -4.65 0.27 -5.19
C MET A 237 -6.15 0.03 -5.04
N PHE A 238 -6.64 0.00 -3.82
CA PHE A 238 -8.05 -0.16 -3.51
C PHE A 238 -8.42 0.49 -2.17
N ASN A 239 -9.72 0.72 -2.00
CA ASN A 239 -10.31 1.17 -0.74
C ASN A 239 -11.22 0.04 -0.25
N LEU A 240 -10.93 -0.51 0.92
CA LEU A 240 -11.76 -1.58 1.48
C LEU A 240 -12.94 -1.02 2.25
N GLU A 241 -14.09 -1.63 2.04
CA GLU A 241 -15.25 -1.45 2.92
C GLU A 241 -15.05 -2.24 4.21
N ARG A 242 -15.68 -1.76 5.29
CA ARG A 242 -15.54 -2.34 6.62
C ARG A 242 -15.85 -3.84 6.67
N ALA A 243 -16.87 -4.29 5.96
CA ALA A 243 -17.23 -5.71 5.91
C ALA A 243 -16.07 -6.57 5.35
N ASN A 244 -15.43 -6.11 4.28
CA ASN A 244 -14.31 -6.81 3.65
C ASN A 244 -13.08 -6.81 4.56
N VAL A 245 -12.83 -5.73 5.30
CA VAL A 245 -11.73 -5.65 6.28
C VAL A 245 -11.96 -6.59 7.46
N GLU A 246 -13.20 -6.66 7.97
CA GLU A 246 -13.55 -7.56 9.08
C GLU A 246 -13.42 -9.03 8.68
N GLU A 247 -13.73 -9.38 7.44
CA GLU A 247 -13.49 -10.71 6.88
C GLU A 247 -11.98 -10.97 6.71
N PHE A 248 -11.24 -10.02 6.14
CA PHE A 248 -9.79 -10.13 5.97
C PHE A 248 -9.06 -10.34 7.31
N TYR A 249 -9.47 -9.64 8.36
CA TYR A 249 -8.88 -9.77 9.70
C TYR A 249 -9.60 -10.77 10.62
N GLU A 250 -10.52 -11.60 10.11
CA GLU A 250 -11.33 -12.49 10.95
C GLU A 250 -10.47 -13.37 11.88
N ILE A 251 -9.31 -13.82 11.38
CA ILE A 251 -8.37 -14.66 12.13
C ILE A 251 -7.77 -13.98 13.38
N TYR A 252 -7.75 -12.64 13.41
CA TYR A 252 -7.23 -11.86 14.54
C TYR A 252 -8.31 -11.52 15.57
N LYS A 253 -9.58 -11.77 15.24
CA LYS A 253 -10.72 -11.43 16.08
C LYS A 253 -10.70 -12.23 17.38
N GLY A 254 -10.59 -11.53 18.50
CA GLY A 254 -10.51 -12.14 19.84
C GLY A 254 -9.13 -12.67 20.23
N VAL A 255 -8.14 -12.61 19.33
CA VAL A 255 -6.73 -12.92 19.61
C VAL A 255 -5.95 -11.65 19.92
N VAL A 256 -6.17 -10.60 19.12
CA VAL A 256 -5.47 -9.31 19.23
C VAL A 256 -6.39 -8.28 19.88
N THR A 257 -5.91 -7.61 20.92
CA THR A 257 -6.66 -6.58 21.67
C THR A 257 -7.03 -5.39 20.79
N GLU A 258 -6.17 -5.06 19.83
CA GLU A 258 -6.32 -3.90 18.95
C GLU A 258 -7.08 -4.18 17.64
N TYR A 259 -7.75 -5.32 17.53
CA TYR A 259 -8.48 -5.72 16.31
C TYR A 259 -9.37 -4.61 15.74
N LEU A 260 -10.15 -3.93 16.59
CA LEU A 260 -11.06 -2.86 16.16
C LEU A 260 -10.32 -1.65 15.57
N GLU A 261 -9.15 -1.32 16.11
CA GLU A 261 -8.32 -0.23 15.63
C GLU A 261 -7.62 -0.60 14.31
N MET A 262 -7.17 -1.85 14.17
CA MET A 262 -6.62 -2.36 12.91
C MET A 262 -7.64 -2.29 11.77
N VAL A 263 -8.89 -2.70 12.05
CA VAL A 263 -10.00 -2.59 11.09
C VAL A 263 -10.24 -1.13 10.71
N THR A 264 -10.28 -0.25 11.70
CA THR A 264 -10.52 1.19 11.49
C THR A 264 -9.41 1.82 10.65
N GLU A 265 -8.15 1.50 10.92
CA GLU A 265 -6.99 1.99 10.15
C GLU A 265 -7.06 1.53 8.70
N LEU A 266 -7.34 0.25 8.43
CA LEU A 266 -7.39 -0.25 7.05
C LEU A 266 -8.58 0.31 6.25
N CYS A 267 -9.67 0.70 6.93
CA CYS A 267 -10.82 1.39 6.32
C CYS A 267 -10.61 2.91 6.14
N SER A 268 -9.54 3.48 6.70
CA SER A 268 -9.40 4.93 6.81
C SER A 268 -9.09 5.62 5.47
N GLY A 269 -8.60 4.87 4.47
CA GLY A 269 -8.17 5.44 3.19
C GLY A 269 -7.75 4.40 2.16
N PRO A 270 -7.11 4.85 1.06
CA PRO A 270 -6.58 3.96 0.03
C PRO A 270 -5.42 3.13 0.57
N CYS A 271 -5.35 1.88 0.15
CA CYS A 271 -4.22 0.99 0.42
C CYS A 271 -3.74 0.35 -0.89
N ILE A 272 -2.54 -0.20 -0.88
CA ILE A 272 -1.94 -0.85 -2.05
C ILE A 272 -1.58 -2.28 -1.66
N ALA A 273 -2.22 -3.27 -2.29
CA ALA A 273 -1.78 -4.65 -2.19
C ALA A 273 -0.83 -4.99 -3.33
N MET A 274 0.12 -5.86 -3.02
CA MET A 274 1.12 -6.35 -3.93
C MET A 274 1.25 -7.86 -3.77
N GLU A 275 1.44 -8.52 -4.90
CA GLU A 275 1.90 -9.91 -4.94
C GLU A 275 3.43 -9.90 -5.01
N ILE A 276 4.06 -10.58 -4.06
CA ILE A 276 5.51 -10.70 -3.98
C ILE A 276 5.91 -12.14 -4.21
N ILE A 277 6.87 -12.36 -5.12
CA ILE A 277 7.37 -13.68 -5.52
C ILE A 277 8.83 -13.83 -5.06
N GLN A 278 9.12 -14.97 -4.43
CA GLN A 278 10.42 -15.33 -3.87
C GLN A 278 10.50 -16.86 -3.66
N PRO A 279 11.69 -17.47 -3.53
CA PRO A 279 11.83 -18.75 -2.84
C PRO A 279 11.39 -18.62 -1.36
N GLU A 280 10.45 -19.45 -0.90
CA GLU A 280 9.82 -19.37 0.44
C GLU A 280 9.26 -17.98 0.83
N PRO A 281 8.32 -17.40 0.05
CA PRO A 281 7.97 -15.99 0.14
C PRO A 281 7.47 -15.53 1.51
N PRO A 282 6.53 -16.22 2.19
CA PRO A 282 5.98 -15.71 3.44
C PRO A 282 7.01 -15.60 4.56
N LYS A 283 7.98 -16.52 4.64
CA LYS A 283 9.02 -16.49 5.68
C LYS A 283 10.03 -15.38 5.41
N ALA A 284 10.64 -15.37 4.23
CA ALA A 284 11.66 -14.39 3.87
C ALA A 284 11.10 -12.96 3.92
N PHE A 285 9.88 -12.76 3.41
CA PHE A 285 9.26 -11.44 3.38
C PHE A 285 8.83 -10.96 4.77
N ARG A 286 8.34 -11.86 5.64
CA ARG A 286 8.03 -11.51 7.03
C ARG A 286 9.28 -11.12 7.81
N ASP A 287 10.40 -11.83 7.62
CA ASP A 287 11.68 -11.50 8.27
C ASP A 287 12.18 -10.11 7.83
N PHE A 288 11.96 -9.74 6.57
CA PHE A 288 12.24 -8.41 6.03
C PHE A 288 11.28 -7.33 6.56
N CYS A 289 9.98 -7.63 6.67
CA CYS A 289 9.00 -6.71 7.24
C CYS A 289 9.26 -6.44 8.73
N GLY A 290 9.77 -7.44 9.45
CA GLY A 290 9.98 -7.38 10.88
C GLY A 290 8.70 -7.60 11.70
N PRO A 291 8.80 -7.49 13.04
CA PRO A 291 7.68 -7.76 13.93
C PRO A 291 6.52 -6.77 13.71
N SER A 292 5.29 -7.25 13.96
CA SER A 292 4.05 -6.50 13.70
C SER A 292 3.95 -5.20 14.48
N ASP A 293 4.57 -5.13 15.64
CA ASP A 293 4.70 -3.91 16.42
C ASP A 293 6.09 -3.28 16.16
N PRO A 294 6.14 -2.08 15.54
CA PRO A 294 7.38 -1.33 15.35
C PRO A 294 8.11 -1.05 16.68
N SER A 295 7.37 -1.00 17.78
CA SER A 295 7.83 -0.65 19.12
C SER A 295 8.11 -1.85 20.03
N SER A 296 7.70 -3.07 19.67
CA SER A 296 8.02 -4.27 20.45
C SER A 296 8.70 -5.35 19.61
N GLN A 297 10.04 -5.31 19.58
CA GLN A 297 10.85 -6.48 19.24
C GLN A 297 11.05 -7.34 20.50
N HIS A 298 9.96 -7.80 21.09
CA HIS A 298 10.00 -8.76 22.19
C HIS A 298 10.08 -10.18 21.63
N GLN A 299 11.20 -10.55 21.02
CA GLN A 299 11.54 -11.97 20.88
C GLN A 299 13.05 -12.19 21.06
N CYS A 300 13.37 -12.77 22.22
CA CYS A 300 14.65 -13.34 22.66
C CYS A 300 15.83 -12.39 22.90
N PHE A 301 15.77 -11.65 24.02
CA PHE A 301 17.00 -11.33 24.77
C PHE A 301 17.75 -12.60 25.23
N CYS A 302 17.11 -13.78 25.18
CA CYS A 302 17.72 -15.08 25.45
C CYS A 302 18.78 -15.51 24.42
N CYS A 303 18.87 -14.84 23.26
CA CYS A 303 19.79 -15.19 22.17
C CYS A 303 20.82 -14.09 21.84
N LEU A 304 20.84 -12.98 22.59
CA LEU A 304 21.90 -11.99 22.43
C LEU A 304 23.22 -12.60 22.93
N PRO A 305 24.30 -12.57 22.14
CA PRO A 305 25.62 -12.97 22.62
C PRO A 305 25.94 -12.18 23.89
N LEU A 306 26.51 -12.83 24.92
CA LEU A 306 26.90 -12.19 26.19
C LEU A 306 27.69 -10.87 25.96
N ALA A 307 28.43 -10.78 24.85
CA ALA A 307 29.16 -9.59 24.43
C ALA A 307 28.28 -8.35 24.20
N VAL A 308 27.05 -8.49 23.69
CA VAL A 308 26.13 -7.36 23.45
C VAL A 308 25.51 -6.87 24.77
N LEU A 309 25.19 -7.79 25.68
CA LEU A 309 24.76 -7.44 27.04
C LEU A 309 25.86 -6.68 27.81
N HIS A 310 27.12 -7.08 27.61
CA HIS A 310 28.27 -6.45 28.26
C HIS A 310 28.56 -5.04 27.69
N MET A 311 28.33 -4.84 26.38
CA MET A 311 28.48 -3.54 25.73
C MET A 311 27.43 -2.53 26.22
N LEU A 312 26.16 -2.95 26.30
CA LEU A 312 25.07 -2.11 26.82
C LEU A 312 25.26 -1.69 28.28
N CYS A 313 25.95 -2.51 29.09
CA CYS A 313 26.28 -2.17 30.48
C CYS A 313 27.53 -1.28 30.63
N SER A 314 28.39 -1.18 29.62
CA SER A 314 29.67 -0.47 29.72
C SER A 314 29.66 0.97 29.19
N GLU A 315 28.64 1.35 28.41
CA GLU A 315 28.55 2.70 27.81
C GLU A 315 27.65 3.70 28.56
N LEU A 316 27.05 3.34 29.70
CA LEU A 316 26.17 4.22 30.47
C LEU A 316 26.79 4.63 31.82
N PRO A 317 27.50 5.77 31.90
CA PRO A 317 28.05 6.26 33.16
C PRO A 317 26.93 6.90 34.00
N GLY A 318 26.46 6.21 35.04
CA GLY A 318 25.64 6.82 36.11
C GLY A 318 24.53 5.98 36.76
N MET A 319 24.27 4.75 36.33
CA MET A 319 23.11 3.96 36.83
C MET A 319 23.52 2.81 37.76
N HIS A 320 24.02 3.12 38.94
CA HIS A 320 24.47 2.09 39.91
C HIS A 320 23.34 1.39 40.70
N LEU A 321 22.08 1.86 40.66
CA LEU A 321 20.96 1.23 41.39
C LEU A 321 19.92 0.52 40.50
N GLU A 322 19.74 0.93 39.24
CA GLU A 322 18.71 0.35 38.35
C GLU A 322 19.23 -0.83 37.52
N ALA A 323 20.54 -0.91 37.27
CA ALA A 323 21.16 -2.07 36.62
C ALA A 323 21.02 -3.35 37.47
N ALA A 324 21.00 -3.22 38.81
CA ALA A 324 20.76 -4.34 39.72
C ALA A 324 19.33 -4.90 39.57
N SER A 325 18.35 -4.03 39.26
CA SER A 325 16.95 -4.41 39.02
C SER A 325 16.79 -5.18 37.71
N CYS A 326 17.48 -4.74 36.64
CA CYS A 326 17.53 -5.46 35.37
C CYS A 326 18.25 -6.81 35.48
N LEU A 327 19.38 -6.87 36.18
CA LEU A 327 20.10 -8.12 36.44
C LEU A 327 19.27 -9.09 37.28
N CYS A 328 18.49 -8.58 38.23
CA CYS A 328 17.58 -9.37 39.06
C CYS A 328 16.39 -9.95 38.27
N LEU A 329 15.88 -9.22 37.25
CA LEU A 329 14.85 -9.74 36.33
C LEU A 329 15.42 -10.84 35.41
N ILE A 330 16.63 -10.63 34.87
CA ILE A 330 17.33 -11.61 34.03
C ILE A 330 17.62 -12.89 34.83
N LEU A 331 18.06 -12.77 36.08
CA LEU A 331 18.32 -13.90 36.97
C LEU A 331 17.03 -14.60 37.44
N LYS A 332 15.92 -13.88 37.64
CA LYS A 332 14.59 -14.48 37.92
C LYS A 332 14.06 -15.27 36.73
N CYS A 333 14.31 -14.82 35.50
CA CYS A 333 13.99 -15.58 34.29
C CYS A 333 14.88 -16.83 34.13
N ALA A 334 16.18 -16.72 34.44
CA ALA A 334 17.11 -17.86 34.42
C ALA A 334 16.78 -18.93 35.50
N GLY A 335 16.30 -18.50 36.69
CA GLY A 335 15.86 -19.39 37.76
C GLY A 335 14.58 -20.17 37.42
N LYS A 336 13.64 -19.60 36.65
CA LYS A 336 12.42 -20.30 36.17
C LYS A 336 12.70 -21.35 35.09
N LEU A 337 13.86 -21.32 34.45
CA LEU A 337 14.31 -22.29 33.44
C LEU A 337 15.25 -23.37 34.02
N GLY A 338 15.48 -23.38 35.34
CA GLY A 338 16.23 -24.45 36.02
C GLY A 338 17.75 -24.45 35.78
N ILE A 339 18.35 -23.31 35.43
CA ILE A 339 19.76 -23.24 35.01
C ILE A 339 20.74 -23.09 36.20
N PHE A 340 20.27 -22.77 37.42
CA PHE A 340 21.12 -22.73 38.62
C PHE A 340 20.42 -23.35 39.85
N GLY A 341 21.10 -24.30 40.49
CA GLY A 341 20.58 -25.12 41.60
C GLY A 341 20.79 -24.56 43.01
N THR A 342 20.64 -23.25 43.25
CA THR A 342 20.68 -22.72 44.63
C THR A 342 19.62 -21.63 44.87
N SER A 343 18.93 -21.76 46.01
CA SER A 343 17.85 -20.90 46.47
C SER A 343 18.42 -19.60 47.07
N ILE A 344 18.05 -18.44 46.52
CA ILE A 344 18.33 -17.13 47.11
C ILE A 344 17.00 -16.39 47.28
N ALA A 345 16.66 -16.06 48.53
CA ALA A 345 15.47 -15.29 48.88
C ALA A 345 15.71 -13.79 48.63
N TRP A 346 14.77 -13.11 47.96
CA TRP A 346 14.83 -11.67 47.73
C TRP A 346 13.52 -10.99 48.16
N ASN A 347 13.69 -9.93 48.96
CA ASN A 347 12.61 -9.16 49.59
C ASN A 347 11.95 -8.21 48.59
N THR A 348 10.62 -8.25 48.50
CA THR A 348 9.82 -7.47 47.53
C THR A 348 9.27 -6.21 48.19
N SER A 349 9.97 -5.10 48.06
CA SER A 349 9.38 -3.78 48.27
C SER A 349 10.09 -2.77 47.39
N VAL A 350 9.31 -1.88 46.78
CA VAL A 350 9.71 -0.77 45.89
C VAL A 350 9.85 -1.14 44.40
N LEU A 351 8.71 -1.24 43.73
CA LEU A 351 8.59 -0.93 42.30
C LEU A 351 7.41 0.04 42.17
N ASN A 352 7.72 1.33 42.06
CA ASN A 352 6.71 2.38 41.93
C ASN A 352 6.14 2.40 40.50
N PHE A 353 4.85 2.71 40.39
CA PHE A 353 4.08 2.77 39.14
C PHE A 353 4.67 3.70 38.06
N HIS A 354 5.45 4.71 38.46
CA HIS A 354 6.06 5.68 37.54
C HIS A 354 7.18 5.08 36.67
N THR A 355 7.87 4.06 37.18
CA THR A 355 8.93 3.32 36.44
C THR A 355 8.36 2.42 35.34
N PHE A 356 7.07 2.07 35.41
CA PHE A 356 6.42 1.20 34.44
C PHE A 356 6.03 1.95 33.16
N LEU A 357 5.52 3.19 33.30
CA LEU A 357 5.16 4.04 32.16
C LEU A 357 6.38 4.57 31.39
N CYS A 358 7.49 4.83 32.08
CA CYS A 358 8.72 5.27 31.43
C CYS A 358 9.43 4.13 30.66
N MET A 359 9.19 2.86 31.04
CA MET A 359 9.67 1.70 30.28
C MET A 359 8.91 1.49 28.96
N GLU A 360 7.60 1.76 28.89
CA GLU A 360 6.85 1.58 27.63
C GLU A 360 7.31 2.53 26.52
N GLU A 361 7.62 3.79 26.85
CA GLU A 361 8.17 4.75 25.88
C GLU A 361 9.61 4.40 25.47
N TRP A 362 10.45 3.92 26.40
CA TRP A 362 11.82 3.48 26.12
C TRP A 362 11.91 2.19 25.29
N LEU A 363 10.97 1.25 25.46
CA LEU A 363 10.96 -0.02 24.74
C LEU A 363 10.65 0.15 23.25
N GLY A 364 9.85 1.16 22.90
CA GLY A 364 9.57 1.53 21.51
C GLY A 364 10.79 2.02 20.74
N GLU A 365 11.72 2.69 21.42
CA GLU A 365 13.00 3.08 20.82
C GLU A 365 13.96 1.89 20.67
N ILE A 366 13.99 0.96 21.63
CA ILE A 366 14.87 -0.22 21.61
C ILE A 366 14.49 -1.20 20.48
N ALA A 367 13.21 -1.30 20.13
CA ALA A 367 12.74 -2.13 19.03
C ALA A 367 13.32 -1.70 17.66
N ARG A 368 13.44 -0.40 17.41
CA ARG A 368 14.17 0.10 16.22
C ARG A 368 15.66 -0.22 16.29
N HIS A 369 16.25 -0.33 17.47
CA HIS A 369 17.67 -0.64 17.63
C HIS A 369 18.03 -2.12 17.38
N LEU A 370 17.10 -3.06 17.59
CA LEU A 370 17.36 -4.51 17.44
C LEU A 370 17.36 -4.97 15.97
N ARG A 371 16.46 -4.45 15.13
CA ARG A 371 16.50 -4.61 13.67
C ARG A 371 16.09 -3.30 12.97
N PRO A 372 16.99 -2.31 12.87
CA PRO A 372 16.68 -0.99 12.29
C PRO A 372 16.34 -1.04 10.80
N GLY A 373 16.73 -2.11 10.10
CA GLY A 373 16.54 -2.24 8.65
C GLY A 373 15.19 -2.79 8.20
N THR A 374 14.27 -3.15 9.11
CA THR A 374 12.99 -3.75 8.71
C THR A 374 11.99 -2.70 8.26
N LEU A 375 11.09 -3.05 7.33
CA LEU A 375 10.10 -2.09 6.80
C LEU A 375 9.24 -1.46 7.90
N ARG A 376 8.78 -2.26 8.88
CA ARG A 376 7.93 -1.78 9.97
C ARG A 376 8.71 -0.89 10.94
N ALA A 377 10.01 -1.13 11.15
CA ALA A 377 10.83 -0.27 12.00
C ALA A 377 11.12 1.09 11.35
N VAL A 378 11.34 1.10 10.03
CA VAL A 378 11.68 2.31 9.26
C VAL A 378 10.45 3.18 9.00
N PHE A 379 9.33 2.58 8.58
CA PHE A 379 8.14 3.32 8.11
C PHE A 379 6.96 3.27 9.10
N GLY A 380 6.99 2.40 10.11
CA GLY A 380 5.91 2.27 11.08
C GLY A 380 5.97 3.31 12.19
N LYS A 381 4.77 3.79 12.60
CA LYS A 381 4.58 4.75 13.69
C LYS A 381 4.28 4.07 15.02
N ASN A 382 3.36 3.11 15.02
CA ASN A 382 2.91 2.38 16.20
C ASN A 382 2.35 1.01 15.79
N LYS A 383 1.83 0.24 16.75
CA LYS A 383 1.30 -1.11 16.54
C LYS A 383 0.18 -1.19 15.49
N ILE A 384 -0.64 -0.14 15.34
CA ILE A 384 -1.75 -0.09 14.37
C ILE A 384 -1.26 0.41 13.01
N GLN A 385 -0.55 1.53 13.04
CA GLN A 385 0.07 2.22 11.91
C GLN A 385 1.50 1.70 11.70
N ASN A 386 1.61 0.41 11.40
CA ASN A 386 2.89 -0.28 11.26
C ASN A 386 3.41 -0.31 9.81
N ALA A 387 3.01 0.64 8.95
CA ALA A 387 3.27 0.74 7.52
C ALA A 387 2.75 -0.41 6.62
N VAL A 388 3.15 -1.65 6.89
CA VAL A 388 2.91 -2.79 6.01
C VAL A 388 2.29 -3.98 6.75
N HIS A 389 1.25 -4.56 6.15
CA HIS A 389 0.73 -5.87 6.50
C HIS A 389 1.30 -6.92 5.52
N CYS A 390 1.61 -8.11 6.01
CA CYS A 390 2.12 -9.21 5.21
C CYS A 390 1.50 -10.53 5.68
N THR A 391 1.38 -11.49 4.76
CA THR A 391 0.90 -12.84 5.09
C THR A 391 1.78 -13.51 6.14
N ASP A 392 1.17 -14.08 7.18
CA ASP A 392 1.91 -14.76 8.26
C ASP A 392 2.15 -16.25 8.00
N LEU A 393 1.22 -16.95 7.34
CA LEU A 393 1.32 -18.39 7.11
C LEU A 393 1.56 -18.72 5.63
N PRO A 394 2.39 -19.75 5.32
CA PRO A 394 2.64 -20.18 3.94
C PRO A 394 1.39 -20.56 3.14
N GLU A 395 0.40 -21.11 3.83
CA GLU A 395 -0.86 -21.59 3.26
C GLU A 395 -1.89 -20.48 2.98
N ASP A 396 -1.72 -19.30 3.60
CA ASP A 396 -2.62 -18.16 3.46
C ASP A 396 -2.21 -17.23 2.30
N GLY A 397 -0.97 -17.33 1.79
CA GLY A 397 -0.46 -16.42 0.77
C GLY A 397 -1.30 -16.39 -0.50
N LEU A 398 -1.76 -17.54 -0.97
CA LEU A 398 -2.65 -17.62 -2.14
C LEU A 398 -4.08 -17.13 -1.84
N LEU A 399 -4.54 -17.34 -0.60
CA LEU A 399 -5.88 -16.97 -0.16
C LEU A 399 -6.02 -15.46 0.06
N GLU A 400 -4.95 -14.77 0.43
CA GLU A 400 -4.95 -13.31 0.62
C GLU A 400 -4.71 -12.53 -0.68
N VAL A 401 -3.90 -13.07 -1.60
CA VAL A 401 -3.57 -12.40 -2.88
C VAL A 401 -4.77 -12.43 -3.83
N SER A 402 -5.50 -13.54 -3.91
CA SER A 402 -6.61 -13.72 -4.87
C SER A 402 -7.76 -12.71 -4.69
N PRO A 403 -8.35 -12.50 -3.49
CA PRO A 403 -9.41 -11.52 -3.29
C PRO A 403 -8.93 -10.07 -3.45
N SER A 404 -7.63 -9.82 -3.20
CA SER A 404 -7.06 -8.48 -3.18
C SER A 404 -6.65 -7.98 -4.58
N ILE A 405 -6.37 -8.89 -5.52
CA ILE A 405 -5.67 -8.56 -6.78
C ILE A 405 -6.27 -9.27 -8.02
N ALA A 406 -7.06 -10.35 -7.86
CA ALA A 406 -7.60 -11.09 -9.01
C ALA A 406 -8.83 -10.42 -9.65
N PRO A 407 -8.97 -10.49 -10.99
CA PRO A 407 -10.26 -10.31 -11.65
C PRO A 407 -11.17 -11.54 -11.43
N GLU A 408 -12.47 -11.32 -11.27
CA GLU A 408 -13.50 -12.34 -10.97
C GLU A 408 -13.51 -13.58 -11.91
N THR A 409 -12.90 -13.50 -13.09
CA THR A 409 -12.99 -14.49 -14.17
C THR A 409 -11.84 -15.49 -14.26
N SER A 410 -10.78 -15.37 -13.44
CA SER A 410 -9.59 -16.24 -13.53
C SER A 410 -9.54 -17.40 -12.53
N LEU A 411 -10.63 -17.71 -11.83
CA LEU A 411 -10.69 -18.90 -10.99
C LEU A 411 -10.78 -20.16 -11.87
N PRO A 412 -9.80 -21.08 -11.83
CA PRO A 412 -9.88 -22.31 -12.62
C PRO A 412 -11.09 -23.14 -12.16
N ALA A 413 -11.90 -23.63 -13.10
CA ALA A 413 -13.11 -24.43 -12.83
C ALA A 413 -12.85 -25.68 -11.94
N ASN A 414 -11.59 -26.12 -11.84
CA ASN A 414 -11.18 -27.27 -11.04
C ASN A 414 -10.67 -26.92 -9.62
N SER A 415 -10.56 -25.64 -9.22
CA SER A 415 -10.40 -25.27 -7.80
C SER A 415 -11.73 -25.27 -7.04
N CYS A 416 -12.85 -25.31 -7.76
CA CYS A 416 -14.20 -25.39 -7.19
C CYS A 416 -14.50 -26.70 -6.44
N THR A 417 -13.70 -27.75 -6.60
CA THR A 417 -13.90 -29.01 -5.88
C THR A 417 -13.24 -29.02 -4.49
N HIS A 418 -12.22 -28.17 -4.25
CA HIS A 418 -11.70 -27.91 -2.90
C HIS A 418 -12.45 -26.79 -2.16
N PHE A 419 -13.18 -25.93 -2.88
CA PHE A 419 -14.14 -24.97 -2.33
C PHE A 419 -15.25 -25.63 -1.47
N CYS A 420 -15.50 -26.93 -1.63
CA CYS A 420 -16.60 -27.65 -0.96
C CYS A 420 -16.22 -28.38 0.34
N ARG A 421 -14.95 -28.36 0.81
CA ARG A 421 -14.56 -29.07 2.06
C ARG A 421 -14.25 -28.19 3.27
N CYS A 422 -14.15 -26.87 3.12
CA CYS A 422 -14.17 -25.93 4.26
C CYS A 422 -15.51 -25.19 4.30
N LYS A 423 -16.38 -25.56 5.25
CA LYS A 423 -17.62 -24.83 5.59
C LYS A 423 -17.39 -23.39 6.11
N ARG A 424 -16.25 -22.73 5.82
CA ARG A 424 -15.88 -21.40 6.33
C ARG A 424 -15.86 -20.26 5.30
N TYR A 425 -16.01 -20.54 4.00
CA TYR A 425 -15.99 -19.50 2.95
C TYR A 425 -17.12 -19.65 1.91
N SER A 426 -18.30 -20.16 2.32
CA SER A 426 -19.40 -20.47 1.39
C SER A 426 -20.34 -19.30 1.05
N THR A 427 -20.11 -18.10 1.59
CA THR A 427 -21.02 -16.95 1.41
C THR A 427 -20.58 -15.96 0.31
N PHE A 428 -19.37 -16.10 -0.23
CA PHE A 428 -18.79 -15.07 -1.11
C PHE A 428 -19.19 -15.16 -2.60
N SER A 429 -19.83 -16.25 -3.04
CA SER A 429 -20.24 -16.41 -4.45
C SER A 429 -21.60 -15.77 -4.80
N ARG A 430 -22.39 -15.26 -3.84
CA ARG A 430 -23.79 -14.86 -4.10
C ARG A 430 -24.09 -13.36 -4.03
N PHE A 431 -23.14 -12.51 -3.69
CA PHE A 431 -23.40 -11.07 -3.48
C PHE A 431 -22.86 -10.13 -4.57
N TRP A 432 -22.11 -10.64 -5.55
CA TRP A 432 -21.59 -9.86 -6.68
C TRP A 432 -22.45 -9.93 -7.97
N THR A 433 -23.59 -10.65 -7.91
CA THR A 433 -24.60 -10.66 -8.98
C THR A 433 -25.89 -10.00 -8.49
N THR A 434 -26.03 -8.68 -8.60
CA THR A 434 -27.35 -8.03 -8.79
C THR A 434 -27.16 -6.53 -9.11
N ASN A 435 -27.03 -6.21 -10.39
CA ASN A 435 -27.67 -5.02 -10.97
C ASN A 435 -27.67 -5.14 -12.51
N SER A 436 -28.37 -6.17 -12.98
CA SER A 436 -28.75 -6.31 -14.39
C SER A 436 -30.26 -6.46 -14.44
N LEU A 437 -30.98 -5.35 -14.25
CA LEU A 437 -32.39 -5.26 -14.63
C LEU A 437 -32.45 -5.19 -16.16
N HIS A 438 -32.71 -6.32 -16.82
CA HIS A 438 -33.25 -6.32 -18.18
C HIS A 438 -34.46 -7.27 -18.28
N PRO A 439 -35.45 -6.91 -19.11
CA PRO A 439 -36.81 -7.41 -19.00
C PRO A 439 -36.96 -8.80 -19.60
N HIS A 440 -37.83 -9.61 -18.99
CA HIS A 440 -38.26 -10.91 -19.50
C HIS A 440 -38.86 -10.79 -20.91
N PRO A 441 -38.45 -11.62 -21.88
CA PRO A 441 -39.31 -12.01 -22.98
C PRO A 441 -40.20 -13.19 -22.56
N LYS A 442 -41.41 -13.19 -23.13
CA LYS A 442 -42.48 -14.19 -22.95
C LYS A 442 -42.10 -15.57 -23.42
#